data_AF-A0A850Q1P6-F1
#
_entry.id   AF-A0A850Q1P6-F1
#
_cell.length_a   1.000
_cell.length_b   1.000
_cell.length_c   1.000
_cell.angle_alpha   90.00
_cell.angle_beta   90.00
_cell.angle_gamma   90.00
#
_symmetry.space_group_name_H-M   'P 1'
#
loop_
_entity.id
_entity.type
_entity.pdbx_description
1 polymer ?
#
loop_
_entity_poly.entity_id
_entity_poly.type
_entity_poly.pdbx_seq_one_letter_code
_entity_poly.pdbx_strand_id
1 'polypeptide(L)'
;MKLTIACAATAAFAAVALVTAPAALADPEGDFLTVISDGGITWPSDKTAQVIETGYAVCQDWDNGATLMQEVTDLTGATGWSTDQAATFIGAATGAFCPEYEYIFDAA
;
A
#
# COMPACT_ATOMS: atom_id res chain seq x y z
N MET A 1 29.63 -30.97 30.59
CA MET A 1 30.07 -31.35 29.22
C MET A 1 28.98 -30.93 28.26
N LYS A 2 29.35 -30.25 27.16
CA LYS A 2 28.56 -30.08 25.92
C LYS A 2 27.24 -29.30 25.99
N LEU A 3 27.00 -28.61 24.86
CA LEU A 3 25.74 -28.13 24.26
C LEU A 3 24.60 -27.79 25.21
N THR A 4 24.11 -26.56 25.15
CA THR A 4 22.67 -26.34 24.91
C THR A 4 22.36 -24.86 24.64
N ILE A 5 21.57 -24.65 23.58
CA ILE A 5 20.64 -23.53 23.42
C ILE A 5 19.95 -23.27 24.77
N ALA A 6 19.89 -22.02 25.19
CA ALA A 6 19.02 -21.64 26.30
C ALA A 6 18.38 -20.28 26.02
N CYS A 7 17.14 -20.32 25.53
CA CYS A 7 16.13 -19.36 25.94
C CYS A 7 16.17 -19.24 27.47
N ALA A 8 16.43 -18.05 28.00
CA ALA A 8 16.08 -17.73 29.37
C ALA A 8 15.99 -16.22 29.53
N ALA A 9 14.74 -15.75 29.62
CA ALA A 9 14.39 -14.47 30.18
C ALA A 9 15.14 -14.27 31.52
N THR A 10 15.89 -13.17 31.63
CA THR A 10 16.31 -12.64 32.93
C THR A 10 16.28 -11.12 32.85
N ALA A 11 15.43 -10.54 33.68
CA ALA A 11 15.36 -9.12 33.93
C ALA A 11 16.71 -8.61 34.45
N ALA A 12 17.35 -7.74 33.69
CA ALA A 12 18.45 -6.91 34.14
C ALA A 12 18.25 -5.52 33.55
N PHE A 13 18.12 -4.53 34.42
CA PHE A 13 18.20 -3.12 34.07
C PHE A 13 19.53 -2.85 33.37
N ALA A 14 19.51 -2.83 32.04
CA ALA A 14 20.57 -2.29 31.22
C ALA A 14 19.95 -1.15 30.42
N ALA A 15 20.49 0.05 30.59
CA ALA A 15 20.20 1.18 29.73
C ALA A 15 20.61 0.80 28.31
N VAL A 16 19.68 0.22 27.55
CA VAL A 16 19.89 -0.06 26.14
C VAL A 16 19.78 1.28 25.46
N ALA A 17 20.91 1.78 24.94
CA ALA A 17 20.89 2.79 23.92
C ALA A 17 19.97 2.26 22.82
N LEU A 18 18.75 2.78 22.75
CA LEU A 18 17.87 2.59 21.62
C LEU A 18 18.61 3.22 20.44
N VAL A 19 19.39 2.39 19.75
CA VAL A 19 19.77 2.66 18.37
C VAL A 19 18.44 2.80 17.67
N THR A 20 18.03 4.04 17.43
CA THR A 20 16.88 4.36 16.60
C THR A 20 17.20 3.76 15.25
N ALA A 21 16.70 2.54 14.98
CA ALA A 21 16.59 2.05 13.62
C ALA A 21 15.88 3.18 12.86
N PRO A 22 16.41 3.65 11.72
CA PRO A 22 15.71 4.65 10.96
C PRO A 22 14.34 4.07 10.66
N ALA A 23 13.29 4.73 11.14
CA ALA A 23 11.95 4.44 10.66
C ALA A 23 12.02 4.68 9.15
N ALA A 24 11.94 3.61 8.36
CA ALA A 24 11.67 3.75 6.94
C ALA A 24 10.33 4.48 6.87
N LEU A 25 10.37 5.76 6.47
CA LEU A 25 9.16 6.52 6.25
C LEU A 25 8.47 5.85 5.06
N ALA A 26 7.38 5.14 5.31
CA ALA A 26 6.52 4.65 4.25
C ALA A 26 5.92 5.87 3.53
N ASP A 27 6.09 5.93 2.22
CA ASP A 27 5.49 6.95 1.34
C ASP A 27 4.50 6.27 0.39
N PRO A 28 3.33 5.83 0.90
CA PRO A 28 2.37 5.07 0.10
C PRO A 28 1.84 5.86 -1.08
N GLU A 29 1.75 7.19 -0.98
CA GLU A 29 1.33 8.05 -2.08
C GLU A 29 2.40 8.10 -3.18
N GLY A 30 3.67 8.27 -2.82
CA GLY A 30 4.78 8.23 -3.77
C GLY A 30 4.91 6.88 -4.47
N ASP A 31 4.78 5.78 -3.72
CA ASP A 31 4.83 4.42 -4.27
C ASP A 31 3.64 4.17 -5.22
N PHE A 32 2.44 4.57 -4.83
CA PHE A 32 1.24 4.51 -5.68
C PHE A 32 1.44 5.25 -7.00
N LEU A 33 1.85 6.52 -6.95
CA LEU A 33 2.09 7.35 -8.14
C LEU A 33 3.16 6.74 -9.04
N THR A 34 4.21 6.16 -8.46
CA THR A 34 5.27 5.48 -9.22
C THR A 34 4.71 4.27 -9.98
N VAL A 35 3.96 3.41 -9.30
CA VAL A 35 3.40 2.19 -9.90
C VAL A 35 2.43 2.52 -11.04
N ILE A 36 1.53 3.49 -10.86
CA ILE A 36 0.58 3.84 -11.92
C ILE A 36 1.27 4.50 -13.12
N SER A 37 2.33 5.29 -12.88
CA SER A 37 3.15 5.88 -13.93
C SER A 37 3.89 4.80 -14.73
N ASP A 38 4.50 3.82 -14.06
CA ASP A 38 5.14 2.67 -14.69
C ASP A 38 4.13 1.79 -15.45
N GLY A 39 2.89 1.76 -14.98
CA GLY A 39 1.72 1.18 -15.66
C GLY A 39 1.25 1.93 -16.90
N GLY A 40 1.90 3.04 -17.27
CA GLY A 40 1.58 3.84 -18.45
C GLY A 40 0.40 4.78 -18.26
N ILE A 41 -0.02 5.04 -17.01
CA ILE A 41 -1.00 6.08 -16.70
C ILE A 41 -0.27 7.41 -16.62
N THR A 42 -0.82 8.44 -17.26
CA THR A 42 -0.29 9.80 -17.18
C THR A 42 -1.38 10.76 -16.74
N TRP A 43 -1.00 11.77 -15.98
CA TRP A 43 -1.89 12.81 -15.51
C TRP A 43 -1.18 14.17 -15.52
N PRO A 44 -1.91 15.28 -15.64
CA PRO A 44 -1.36 16.62 -15.45
C PRO A 44 -0.86 16.80 -14.01
N SER A 45 0.28 17.48 -13.82
CA SER A 45 0.87 17.65 -12.48
C SER A 45 -0.05 18.35 -11.48
N ASP A 46 -0.92 19.26 -11.94
CA ASP A 46 -1.94 19.95 -11.13
C ASP A 46 -3.09 19.02 -10.67
N LYS A 47 -3.16 17.80 -11.20
CA LYS A 47 -4.15 16.77 -10.85
C LYS A 47 -3.63 15.71 -9.89
N THR A 48 -2.36 15.78 -9.48
CA THR A 48 -1.74 14.76 -8.61
C THR A 48 -2.54 14.52 -7.33
N ALA A 49 -3.02 15.58 -6.66
CA ALA A 49 -3.84 15.44 -5.46
C ALA A 49 -5.17 14.70 -5.73
N GLN A 50 -5.81 14.97 -6.87
CA GLN A 50 -7.06 14.29 -7.26
C GLN A 50 -6.81 12.80 -7.58
N VAL A 51 -5.68 12.49 -8.20
CA VAL A 51 -5.26 11.11 -8.51
C VAL A 51 -5.07 10.32 -7.21
N ILE A 52 -4.41 10.91 -6.21
CA ILE A 52 -4.26 10.30 -4.87
C ILE A 52 -5.62 10.13 -4.19
N GLU A 53 -6.47 11.16 -4.19
CA GLU A 53 -7.82 11.10 -3.60
C GLU A 53 -8.66 9.98 -4.23
N THR A 54 -8.56 9.80 -5.55
CA THR A 54 -9.24 8.72 -6.27
C THR A 54 -8.66 7.35 -5.88
N GLY A 55 -7.34 7.27 -5.64
CA GLY A 55 -6.73 6.06 -5.09
C GLY A 55 -7.30 5.67 -3.73
N TYR A 56 -7.47 6.63 -2.82
CA TYR A 56 -8.12 6.37 -1.53
C TYR A 56 -9.60 5.97 -1.65
N ALA A 57 -10.31 6.46 -2.68
CA ALA A 57 -11.70 6.09 -2.92
C ALA A 57 -11.88 4.60 -3.22
N VAL A 58 -10.89 3.95 -3.86
CA VAL A 58 -10.91 2.51 -4.15
C VAL A 58 -11.15 1.67 -2.89
N CYS A 59 -10.56 2.03 -1.75
CA CYS A 59 -10.81 1.31 -0.49
C CYS A 59 -12.27 1.47 -0.03
N GLN A 60 -12.85 2.66 -0.21
CA GLN A 60 -14.25 2.92 0.13
C GLN A 60 -15.19 2.11 -0.76
N ASP A 61 -14.85 1.95 -2.04
CA ASP A 61 -15.63 1.14 -2.96
C ASP A 61 -15.60 -0.34 -2.54
N TRP A 62 -14.45 -0.83 -2.06
CA TRP A 62 -14.34 -2.19 -1.51
C TRP A 62 -15.15 -2.39 -0.23
N ASP A 63 -15.08 -1.43 0.69
CA ASP A 63 -15.90 -1.42 1.91
C ASP A 63 -17.40 -1.40 1.60
N ASN A 64 -17.80 -0.74 0.51
CA ASN A 64 -19.17 -0.69 0.02
C ASN A 64 -19.58 -1.95 -0.78
N GLY A 65 -18.66 -2.89 -0.98
CA GLY A 65 -18.91 -4.14 -1.69
C GLY A 65 -18.91 -4.02 -3.22
N ALA A 66 -18.25 -3.00 -3.77
CA ALA A 66 -18.04 -2.89 -5.21
C ALA A 66 -17.24 -4.08 -5.74
N THR A 67 -17.52 -4.45 -6.99
CA THR A 67 -16.75 -5.50 -7.68
C THR A 67 -15.64 -4.87 -8.49
N LEU A 68 -14.52 -5.57 -8.67
CA LEU A 68 -13.43 -5.13 -9.54
C LEU A 68 -13.90 -4.73 -10.94
N MET A 69 -14.86 -5.46 -11.52
CA MET A 69 -15.39 -5.15 -12.86
C MET A 69 -16.24 -3.88 -12.90
N GLN A 70 -16.95 -3.57 -11.81
CA GLN A 70 -17.66 -2.31 -11.68
C GLN A 70 -16.66 -1.15 -11.65
N GLU A 71 -15.64 -1.25 -10.79
CA GLU A 71 -14.62 -0.21 -10.61
C GLU A 71 -13.81 0.05 -11.89
N VAL A 72 -13.42 -1.01 -12.60
CA VAL A 72 -12.77 -0.91 -13.91
C VAL A 72 -13.69 -0.22 -14.92
N THR A 73 -14.99 -0.52 -14.93
CA THR A 73 -15.94 0.12 -15.85
C THR A 73 -16.08 1.61 -15.55
N ASP A 74 -16.15 1.96 -14.27
CA ASP A 74 -16.30 3.35 -13.83
C ASP A 74 -15.04 4.18 -14.17
N LEU A 75 -13.85 3.65 -13.88
CA LEU A 75 -12.59 4.32 -14.25
C LEU A 75 -12.40 4.45 -15.76
N THR A 76 -12.64 3.38 -16.53
CA THR A 76 -12.51 3.45 -18.00
C THR A 76 -13.51 4.44 -18.60
N GLY A 77 -14.73 4.51 -18.06
CA GLY A 77 -15.75 5.49 -18.47
C GLY A 77 -15.38 6.94 -18.12
N ALA A 78 -14.77 7.18 -16.96
CA ALA A 78 -14.41 8.50 -16.48
C ALA A 78 -13.12 9.06 -17.13
N THR A 79 -12.17 8.18 -17.44
CA THR A 79 -10.80 8.57 -17.85
C THR A 79 -10.49 8.33 -19.32
N GLY A 80 -11.22 7.40 -19.97
CA GLY A 80 -10.86 6.89 -21.29
C GLY A 80 -9.64 5.95 -21.30
N TRP A 81 -9.19 5.48 -20.13
CA TRP A 81 -8.12 4.51 -20.02
C TRP A 81 -8.50 3.13 -20.58
N SER A 82 -7.48 2.33 -20.88
CA SER A 82 -7.69 0.90 -21.16
C SER A 82 -8.11 0.16 -19.89
N THR A 83 -8.72 -1.02 -20.07
CA THR A 83 -9.02 -1.95 -18.97
C THR A 83 -7.78 -2.27 -18.13
N ASP A 84 -6.62 -2.46 -18.77
CA ASP A 84 -5.37 -2.78 -18.09
C ASP A 84 -4.85 -1.61 -17.25
N GLN A 85 -4.97 -0.38 -17.75
CA GLN A 85 -4.63 0.83 -17.00
C GLN A 85 -5.55 0.98 -15.79
N ALA A 86 -6.87 0.86 -15.97
CA ALA A 86 -7.81 0.92 -14.85
C ALA A 86 -7.51 -0.16 -13.80
N ALA A 87 -7.27 -1.40 -14.21
CA ALA A 87 -6.90 -2.48 -13.30
C ALA A 87 -5.56 -2.20 -12.57
N THR A 88 -4.58 -1.60 -13.25
CA THR A 88 -3.31 -1.21 -12.64
C THR A 88 -3.51 -0.13 -11.58
N PHE A 89 -4.30 0.89 -11.88
CA PHE A 89 -4.66 1.94 -10.93
C PHE A 89 -5.30 1.36 -9.66
N ILE A 90 -6.31 0.52 -9.85
CA ILE A 90 -7.08 -0.11 -8.77
C ILE A 90 -6.17 -1.01 -7.91
N GLY A 91 -5.32 -1.83 -8.54
CA GLY A 91 -4.41 -2.72 -7.83
C GLY A 91 -3.35 -1.97 -7.03
N ALA A 92 -2.77 -0.93 -7.63
CA ALA A 92 -1.80 -0.06 -6.96
C ALA A 92 -2.43 0.66 -5.77
N ALA A 93 -3.63 1.24 -5.95
CA ALA A 93 -4.37 1.89 -4.89
C ALA A 93 -4.73 0.91 -3.76
N THR A 94 -5.21 -0.29 -4.10
CA THR A 94 -5.56 -1.30 -3.10
C THR A 94 -4.36 -1.70 -2.26
N GLY A 95 -3.21 -1.94 -2.90
CA GLY A 95 -1.98 -2.33 -2.20
C GLY A 95 -1.34 -1.20 -1.39
N ALA A 96 -1.51 0.06 -1.80
CA ALA A 96 -0.90 1.21 -1.12
C ALA A 96 -1.78 1.79 0.00
N PHE A 97 -3.11 1.74 -0.15
CA PHE A 97 -4.02 2.52 0.68
C PHE A 97 -5.01 1.68 1.50
N CYS A 98 -5.18 0.39 1.20
CA CYS A 98 -6.17 -0.46 1.87
C CYS A 98 -5.48 -1.55 2.73
N PRO A 99 -4.91 -1.20 3.89
CA PRO A 99 -4.14 -2.12 4.74
C PRO A 99 -4.95 -3.32 5.26
N GLU A 100 -6.27 -3.22 5.29
CA GLU A 100 -7.20 -4.31 5.60
C GLU A 100 -7.16 -5.46 4.59
N TYR A 101 -6.65 -5.21 3.38
CA TYR A 101 -6.43 -6.21 2.34
C TYR A 101 -4.95 -6.66 2.25
N GLU A 102 -4.04 -6.07 3.04
CA GLU A 102 -2.68 -6.57 3.27
C GLU A 102 -2.68 -7.68 4.33
N TYR A 103 -2.99 -8.91 3.94
CA TYR A 103 -3.01 -10.02 4.89
C TYR A 103 -1.60 -10.42 5.38
N ILE A 104 -1.29 -10.11 6.65
CA ILE A 104 -0.52 -10.92 7.63
C ILE A 104 0.94 -11.31 7.26
N PHE A 105 1.87 -10.35 7.13
CA PHE A 105 3.32 -10.68 7.17
C PHE A 105 4.15 -9.95 8.24
N ASP A 106 3.58 -9.02 9.01
CA ASP A 106 4.32 -8.28 10.05
C ASP A 106 4.37 -8.99 11.43
N ALA A 107 4.20 -10.32 11.48
CA ALA A 107 4.16 -11.09 12.73
C ALA A 107 5.03 -12.37 12.75
N ALA A 108 6.08 -12.46 11.92
CA ALA A 108 7.00 -13.60 11.88
C ALA A 108 8.47 -13.20 12.09
#